data_AF-A0A4S3MQW0-F1
#
_entry.id   AF-A0A4S3MQW0-F1
#
_cell.length_a   1.000
_cell.length_b   1.000
_cell.length_c   1.000
_cell.angle_alpha   90.00
_cell.angle_beta   90.00
_cell.angle_gamma   90.00
#
_symmetry.space_group_name_H-M   'P 1'
#
loop_
_entity.id
_entity.type
_entity.pdbx_description
1 polymer ?
#
loop_
_entity_poly.entity_id
_entity_poly.type
_entity_poly.pdbx_seq_one_letter_code
_entity_poly.pdbx_strand_id
1 'polypeptide(L)' 'MRHDWILDVLSDLAAYARDNGMPGLSAEVERTLTLARDEIQVAEDDGLGADAFDPVTLERRWRRPV' A
#
# COMPACT_ATOMS: atom_id res chain seq x y z
N MET A 1 -6.40 -10.60 -1.59
CA MET A 1 -7.33 -9.51 -2.04
C MET A 1 -7.57 -8.44 -0.99
N ARG A 2 -7.63 -8.79 0.30
CA ARG A 2 -8.04 -7.89 1.38
C ARG A 2 -6.97 -6.89 1.84
N HIS A 3 -5.72 -7.24 1.61
CA HIS A 3 -4.54 -6.41 1.91
C HIS A 3 -3.69 -6.12 0.66
N ASP A 4 -4.05 -6.67 -0.50
CA ASP A 4 -3.30 -6.46 -1.74
C ASP A 4 -3.31 -4.97 -2.13
N TRP A 5 -4.40 -4.28 -1.82
CA TRP A 5 -4.56 -2.86 -2.12
C TRP A 5 -3.56 -1.95 -1.41
N ILE A 6 -3.16 -2.29 -0.18
CA ILE A 6 -2.19 -1.48 0.56
C ILE A 6 -0.79 -1.67 -0.03
N LEU A 7 -0.49 -2.86 -0.58
CA LEU A 7 0.76 -3.12 -1.29
C LEU A 7 0.87 -2.29 -2.57
N ASP A 8 -0.23 -2.17 -3.32
CA ASP A 8 -0.29 -1.32 -4.52
C ASP A 8 -0.08 0.15 -4.16
N VAL A 9 -0.78 0.67 -3.15
CA VAL A 9 -0.63 2.06 -2.69
C VAL A 9 0.80 2.35 -2.22
N LEU A 10 1.42 1.43 -1.47
CA LEU A 10 2.79 1.59 -1.00
C LEU A 10 3.80 1.53 -2.15
N SER A 11 3.57 0.67 -3.14
CA SER A 11 4.39 0.60 -4.35
C SER A 11 4.32 1.90 -5.17
N ASP A 12 3.11 2.43 -5.39
CA ASP A 12 2.90 3.69 -6.12
C ASP A 12 3.54 4.87 -5.38
N LEU A 13 3.41 4.92 -4.05
CA LEU A 13 4.03 5.95 -3.23
C LEU A 13 5.56 5.88 -3.28
N ALA A 14 6.15 4.68 -3.27
CA ALA A 14 7.59 4.49 -3.41
C ALA A 14 8.09 4.97 -4.78
N ALA A 15 7.37 4.63 -5.86
CA ALA A 15 7.69 5.10 -7.21
C ALA A 15 7.61 6.63 -7.30
N TYR A 16 6.53 7.22 -6.81
CA TYR A 16 6.37 8.67 -6.75
C TYR A 16 7.50 9.34 -5.95
N ALA A 17 7.86 8.80 -4.78
CA ALA A 17 8.93 9.33 -3.95
C ALA A 17 10.28 9.31 -4.67
N ARG A 18 10.58 8.22 -5.38
CA ARG A 18 11.79 8.05 -6.18
C ARG A 18 11.86 9.05 -7.33
N ASP A 19 10.78 9.16 -8.10
CA ASP A 19 10.70 10.01 -9.30
C ASP A 19 10.78 11.51 -8.94
N ASN A 20 10.36 11.88 -7.73
CA ASN A 20 10.38 13.26 -7.26
C ASN A 20 11.59 13.59 -6.37
N GLY A 21 12.62 12.73 -6.34
CA GLY A 21 13.86 13.02 -5.62
C GLY A 21 13.69 13.09 -4.10
N MET A 22 12.79 12.28 -3.53
CA MET A 22 12.54 12.16 -2.10
C MET A 22 13.12 10.83 -1.56
N PRO A 23 14.46 10.67 -1.49
CA PRO A 23 15.09 9.38 -1.20
C PRO A 23 14.79 8.85 0.20
N GLY A 24 14.65 9.73 1.20
CA GLY A 24 14.29 9.34 2.56
C GLY A 24 12.88 8.74 2.64
N LEU A 25 11.94 9.34 1.90
CA LEU A 25 10.56 8.83 1.83
C LEU A 25 10.51 7.50 1.07
N SER A 26 11.18 7.39 -0.07
CA SER A 26 11.27 6.12 -0.82
C SER A 26 11.80 4.98 0.06
N ALA A 27 12.86 5.23 0.83
CA ALA A 27 13.49 4.22 1.69
C ALA A 27 12.61 3.80 2.89
N GLU A 28 11.81 4.72 3.45
CA GLU A 28 10.84 4.37 4.49
C GLU A 28 9.67 3.57 3.90
N VAL A 29 9.12 4.00 2.76
CA VAL A 29 7.98 3.32 2.13
C VAL A 29 8.36 1.91 1.66
N GLU A 30 9.57 1.71 1.13
CA GLU A 30 10.08 0.38 0.77
C GLU A 30 10.23 -0.54 2.00
N ARG A 31 10.64 0.00 3.15
CA ARG A 31 10.64 -0.73 4.43
C ARG A 31 9.23 -1.09 4.88
N THR A 32 8.30 -0.14 4.81
CA THR A 32 6.89 -0.38 5.13
C THR A 32 6.27 -1.42 4.21
N LEU A 33 6.59 -1.42 2.92
CA LEU A 33 6.13 -2.43 1.96
C LEU A 33 6.62 -3.83 2.33
N THR A 34 7.86 -3.96 2.79
CA THR A 34 8.42 -5.23 3.26
C THR A 34 7.69 -5.73 4.50
N LEU A 35 7.48 -4.84 5.48
CA LEU A 35 6.76 -5.17 6.71
C LEU A 35 5.29 -5.56 6.43
N ALA A 36 4.61 -4.81 5.56
CA ALA A 36 3.23 -5.12 5.17
C ALA A 36 3.12 -6.51 4.53
N ARG A 37 4.07 -6.91 3.66
CA ARG A 37 4.08 -8.25 3.06
C ARG A 37 4.22 -9.36 4.12
N ASP A 38 5.11 -9.16 5.09
CA ASP A 38 5.32 -10.11 6.19
C ASP A 38 4.05 -10.26 7.05
N GLU A 39 3.45 -9.13 7.45
CA GLU A 39 2.22 -9.14 8.25
C GLU A 39 1.03 -9.75 7.51
N ILE A 40 0.90 -9.49 6.20
CA ILE A 40 -0.17 -10.07 5.38
C ILE A 40 0.03 -11.58 5.25
N GLN A 41 1.26 -12.03 5.00
CA GLN A 41 1.58 -13.45 4.90
C GLN A 41 1.27 -14.18 6.22
N VAL A 42 1.61 -13.58 7.37
CA VAL A 42 1.25 -14.11 8.69
C VAL A 42 -0.27 -14.13 8.89
N ALA A 43 -0.98 -13.06 8.51
CA ALA A 43 -2.43 -12.99 8.65
C ALA A 43 -3.19 -13.97 7.73
N GLU A 44 -2.62 -14.32 6.58
CA GLU A 44 -3.14 -15.35 5.68
C GLU A 44 -2.93 -16.76 6.24
N ASP A 45 -1.79 -17.01 6.91
CA ASP A 45 -1.50 -18.28 7.61
C ASP A 45 -2.42 -18.48 8.84
N ASP A 46 -2.75 -17.39 9.55
CA ASP A 46 -3.61 -17.40 10.74
C ASP A 46 -5.14 -17.43 10.44
N GLY A 47 -5.56 -17.37 9.17
CA GLY A 47 -6.97 -17.54 8.78
C GLY A 47 -7.94 -16.46 9.27
N LEU A 48 -7.46 -15.29 9.72
CA LEU A 48 -8.30 -14.22 10.27
C LEU A 48 -8.76 -13.24 9.17
N GLY A 49 -10.06 -13.27 8.90
CA GLY A 49 -10.85 -12.47 7.96
C GLY A 49 -10.95 -10.95 8.21
N ALA A 50 -9.90 -10.13 8.10
CA ALA A 50 -9.95 -8.66 8.23
C ALA A 50 -10.54 -7.89 7.02
N ASP A 51 -11.82 -8.07 6.68
CA ASP A 51 -12.48 -7.42 5.52
C ASP A 51 -13.05 -6.05 5.90
N ALA A 52 -12.45 -4.95 5.44
CA ALA A 52 -13.06 -3.62 5.57
C ALA A 52 -12.56 -2.50 4.62
N PHE A 53 -11.60 -2.72 3.71
CA PHE A 53 -11.12 -1.64 2.83
C PHE A 53 -11.05 -2.09 1.36
N ASP A 54 -12.00 -1.59 0.55
CA ASP A 54 -12.05 -1.78 -0.91
C ASP A 54 -11.44 -0.57 -1.64
N PRO A 55 -10.32 -0.75 -2.38
CA PRO A 55 -9.63 0.31 -3.11
C PRO A 55 -10.36 0.86 -4.34
N VAL A 56 -11.43 0.22 -4.85
CA VAL A 56 -12.27 0.80 -5.92
C VAL A 56 -12.90 2.13 -5.47
N THR A 57 -12.93 2.39 -4.17
CA THR A 57 -13.35 3.66 -3.57
C THR A 57 -12.25 4.74 -3.59
N LEU A 58 -10.96 4.36 -3.56
CA LEU A 58 -9.83 5.29 -3.57
C LEU A 58 -9.62 5.93 -4.94
N GLU A 59 -9.68 5.15 -6.03
CA GLU A 59 -9.53 5.69 -7.40
C GLU A 59 -10.58 6.76 -7.76
N ARG A 60 -11.82 6.63 -7.28
CA ARG A 60 -12.87 7.65 -7.52
C ARG A 60 -12.65 8.93 -6.73
N ARG A 61 -11.91 8.89 -5.61
CA ARG A 61 -11.69 10.03 -4.72
C ARG A 61 -10.54 10.93 -5.18
N TRP A 62 -9.52 10.37 -5.82
CA TRP A 62 -8.33 11.11 -6.28
C TRP A 62 -8.45 11.66 -7.71
N ARG A 63 -9.46 11.25 -8.49
CA ARG A 63 -9.73 11.74 -9.87
C ARG A 63 -10.61 13.00 -9.96
N ARG A 64 -10.82 13.74 -8.87
CA ARG A 64 -11.46 15.06 -8.93
C ARG A 64 -10.41 16.17 -8.99
N PRO A 65 -10.34 16.95 -10.08
CA PRO A 65 -9.60 18.21 -10.04
C PRO A 65 -10.34 19.17 -9.11
N VAL A 66 -9.59 19.88 -8.26
CA VAL A 66 -10.03 21.12 -7.60
C VAL A 66 -9.85 22.26 -8.59
#